data_AF-A0A959Y6D7-F1
#
_entry.id   AF-A0A959Y6D7-F1
#
_cell.length_a   1.000
_cell.length_b   1.000
_cell.length_c   1.000
_cell.angle_alpha   90.00
_cell.angle_beta   90.00
_cell.angle_gamma   90.00
#
_symmetry.space_group_name_H-M   'P 1'
#
loop_
_entity.id
_entity.type
_entity.pdbx_description
1 polymer ?
#
loop_
_entity_poly.entity_id
_entity_poly.type
_entity_poly.pdbx_seq_one_letter_code
_entity_poly.pdbx_strand_id
1 'polypeptide(L)' 'MLVQEQINQYIAAQPEWQRKLLVRLRQLVHATDPEIEEVWRWSGPHFDRNGIMVGIFAHKT' A
#
# COMPACT_ATOMS: atom_id res chain seq x y z
N MET A 1 8.73 -10.04 9.81
CA MET A 1 7.96 -10.23 8.56
C MET A 1 8.39 -9.12 7.61
N LEU A 2 8.60 -9.41 6.32
CA LEU A 2 8.97 -8.37 5.35
C LEU A 2 7.78 -7.42 5.16
N VAL A 3 8.02 -6.10 5.07
CA VAL A 3 6.95 -5.10 4.88
C VAL A 3 6.10 -5.43 3.65
N GLN A 4 6.76 -5.86 2.58
CA GLN A 4 6.12 -6.34 1.35
C GLN A 4 5.08 -7.43 1.61
N GLU A 5 5.39 -8.38 2.49
CA GLU A 5 4.48 -9.48 2.85
C GLU A 5 3.28 -8.98 3.67
N GLN A 6 3.50 -8.04 4.60
CA GLN A 6 2.41 -7.40 5.36
C GLN A 6 1.41 -6.68 4.46
N ILE A 7 1.93 -5.93 3.50
CA ILE A 7 1.11 -5.19 2.53
C ILE A 7 0.36 -6.16 1.62
N ASN A 8 1.00 -7.22 1.14
CA ASN A 8 0.36 -8.25 0.34
C ASN A 8 -0.79 -8.93 1.09
N GLN A 9 -0.58 -9.28 2.36
CA GLN A 9 -1.62 -9.87 3.22
C GLN A 9 -2.76 -8.89 3.49
N TYR A 10 -2.44 -7.62 3.76
CA TYR A 10 -3.45 -6.57 3.95
C TYR A 10 -4.35 -6.40 2.72
N ILE A 11 -3.74 -6.37 1.53
CA ILE A 11 -4.47 -6.30 0.27
C ILE A 11 -5.30 -7.58 0.12
N ALA A 12 -4.70 -8.77 0.26
CA ALA A 12 -5.40 -10.04 0.08
C ALA A 12 -6.65 -10.21 0.96
N ALA A 13 -6.66 -9.59 2.15
CA ALA A 13 -7.80 -9.61 3.07
C ALA A 13 -9.01 -8.76 2.63
N GLN A 14 -8.87 -7.90 1.62
CA GLN A 14 -9.95 -7.02 1.16
C GLN A 14 -10.89 -7.69 0.14
N PRO A 15 -12.14 -7.22 0.00
CA PRO A 15 -13.01 -7.58 -1.12
C PRO A 15 -12.32 -7.40 -2.47
N GLU A 16 -12.67 -8.23 -3.46
CA GLU A 16 -11.99 -8.27 -4.77
C GLU A 16 -11.90 -6.89 -5.45
N TRP A 17 -12.96 -6.09 -5.38
CA TRP A 17 -12.97 -4.76 -5.98
C TRP A 17 -11.95 -3.81 -5.32
N GLN A 18 -11.80 -3.86 -3.99
CA GLN A 18 -10.80 -3.09 -3.25
C GLN A 18 -9.38 -3.58 -3.51
N ARG A 19 -9.20 -4.90 -3.61
CA ARG A 19 -7.91 -5.51 -3.98
C ARG A 19 -7.39 -4.96 -5.30
N LYS A 20 -8.24 -4.96 -6.33
CA LYS A 20 -7.89 -4.43 -7.66
C LYS A 20 -7.49 -2.95 -7.60
N LEU A 21 -8.20 -2.14 -6.80
CA LEU A 21 -7.86 -0.73 -6.63
C LEU A 21 -6.55 -0.51 -5.87
N LEU A 22 -6.34 -1.21 -4.75
CA LEU A 22 -5.10 -1.08 -3.96
C LEU A 22 -3.87 -1.49 -4.76
N VAL A 23 -3.94 -2.59 -5.51
CA VAL A 23 -2.84 -3.02 -6.39
C VAL A 23 -2.57 -1.98 -7.47
N ARG A 24 -3.61 -1.45 -8.11
CA ARG A 24 -3.45 -0.41 -9.14
C ARG A 24 -2.83 0.87 -8.57
N LEU A 25 -3.28 1.31 -7.40
CA LEU A 25 -2.71 2.49 -6.72
C LEU A 25 -1.23 2.28 -6.41
N ARG A 26 -0.88 1.12 -5.83
CA ARG A 26 0.51 0.75 -5.55
C ARG A 26 1.39 0.76 -6.80
N GLN A 27 0.90 0.20 -7.91
CA GLN A 27 1.61 0.24 -9.19
C GLN A 27 1.80 1.67 -9.70
N LEU A 28 0.78 2.52 -9.59
CA LEU A 28 0.87 3.92 -10.02
C LEU A 28 1.89 4.72 -9.20
N VAL A 29 1.96 4.49 -7.88
CA VAL A 29 2.94 5.14 -7.01
C VAL A 29 4.37 4.80 -7.47
N HIS A 30 4.69 3.51 -7.63
CA HIS A 30 6.01 3.08 -8.08
C HIS A 30 6.32 3.41 -9.54
N ALA A 31 5.31 3.48 -10.40
CA ALA A 31 5.48 3.92 -11.78
C ALA A 31 5.81 5.42 -11.87
N THR A 32 5.33 6.21 -10.91
CA THR A 32 5.66 7.63 -10.81
C THR A 32 7.10 7.81 -10.33
N ASP A 33 7.51 7.02 -9.35
CA ASP A 33 8.88 7.02 -8.89
C ASP A 33 9.29 5.69 -8.21
N PRO A 34 10.30 4.98 -8.75
CA PRO A 34 10.70 3.67 -8.25
C PRO A 34 11.49 3.71 -6.94
N GLU A 35 11.96 4.88 -6.50
CA GLU A 35 12.68 5.03 -5.24
C GLU A 35 11.74 5.24 -4.04
N ILE A 36 10.42 5.23 -4.26
CA ILE A 36 9.45 5.30 -3.16
C ILE A 36 9.52 4.01 -2.35
N GLU A 37 9.68 4.16 -1.03
CA GLU A 37 9.72 3.03 -0.12
C GLU A 37 8.34 2.71 0.41
N GLU A 38 8.00 1.43 0.46
CA GLU A 38 6.81 0.95 1.15
C GLU A 38 7.13 0.68 2.61
N VAL A 39 6.32 1.26 3.48
CA VAL A 39 6.47 1.16 4.93
C VAL A 39 5.16 0.75 5.58
N TRP A 40 5.25 0.10 6.73
CA TRP A 40 4.09 -0.27 7.53
C TRP A 40 4.00 0.64 8.74
N ARG A 41 2.93 1.44 8.84
CA ARG A 41 2.71 2.36 9.96
C ARG A 41 1.23 2.32 10.34
N TRP A 42 0.94 2.48 11.64
CA TRP A 42 -0.43 2.59 12.17
C TRP A 42 -1.41 1.54 11.61
N SER A 43 -0.96 0.29 11.54
CA SER A 43 -1.74 -0.86 11.06
C SER A 43 -2.15 -0.79 9.58
N GLY A 44 -1.41 -0.05 8.75
CA GLY A 44 -1.67 0.00 7.31
C GLY A 44 -0.45 0.29 6.43
N PRO A 45 -0.60 0.05 5.12
CA PRO A 45 0.42 0.35 4.12
C PRO A 45 0.58 1.86 3.93
N HIS A 46 1.83 2.30 3.94
CA HIS A 46 2.25 3.67 3.65
C HIS A 46 3.39 3.66 2.64
N PHE A 47 3.58 4.81 2.02
CA PHE A 47 4.64 5.10 1.07
C PHE A 47 5.39 6.32 1.56
N ASP A 48 6.72 6.24 1.50
CA ASP A 48 7.62 7.28 1.92
C ASP A 48 8.56 7.67 0.78
N ARG A 49 8.86 8.96 0.69
CA ARG A 49 9.93 9.50 -0.16
C ARG A 49 10.60 10.64 0.58
N ASN A 50 11.81 10.41 1.09
CA ASN A 50 12.51 11.34 1.97
C ASN A 50 11.65 11.80 3.18
N GLY A 51 10.77 10.93 3.67
CA GLY A 51 9.79 11.22 4.70
C GLY A 51 8.40 10.65 4.37
N ILE A 52 7.45 10.88 5.27
CA ILE A 52 6.06 10.39 5.12
C ILE A 52 5.41 11.07 3.93
N MET A 53 4.92 10.29 2.97
CA MET A 53 4.25 10.81 1.78
C MET A 53 2.75 10.49 1.79
N VAL A 54 2.37 9.21 1.78
CA VAL A 54 0.96 8.82 1.64
C VAL A 54 0.65 7.48 2.31
N GLY A 55 -0.51 7.37 2.95
CA GLY A 55 -1.07 6.12 3.47
C GLY A 55 -2.29 5.69 2.66
N ILE A 56 -2.47 4.38 2.44
CA ILE A 56 -3.66 3.84 1.78
C ILE A 56 -4.43 2.91 2.73
N PHE A 57 -5.71 3.20 2.94
CA PHE A 57 -6.55 2.43 3.85
C PHE A 57 -7.87 2.07 3.16
N ALA A 58 -8.18 0.78 3.13
CA ALA A 58 -9.47 0.27 2.71
C ALA A 58 -10.43 0.24 3.90
N HIS A 59 -11.59 0.88 3.73
CA HIS A 59 -12.67 0.86 4.69
C HIS A 59 -13.87 0.13 4.08
N LYS A 60 -14.57 -0.65 4.92
CA LYS A 60 -15.86 -1.23 4.55
C LYS A 60 -16.93 -0.13 4.66
N THR A 61 -17.84 -0.10 3.71
CA THR A 61 -19.06 0.72 3.75
C THR A 61 -20.11 0.03 4.60
#